data_AF-A0A9P5ZFV7-F1
#
_entry.id   AF-A0A9P5ZFV7-F1
#
_cell.length_a   1.000
_cell.length_b   1.000
_cell.length_c   1.000
_cell.angle_alpha   90.00
_cell.angle_beta   90.00
_cell.angle_gamma   90.00
#
_symmetry.space_group_name_H-M   'P 1'
#
loop_
_entity.id
_entity.type
_entity.pdbx_description
1 polymer ?
#
loop_
_entity_poly.entity_id
_entity_poly.type
_entity_poly.pdbx_seq_one_letter_code
_entity_poly.pdbx_strand_id
1 'polypeptide(L)'
;MATAAVIAPHDVQTTLNYLGKETLDGQVPFNIVYKVPPEVPRTNVTIDPHEVVIHDARGQEDTVSLDKTGFQFVKHVSQEKDFLDDKAIEANYYKEVEELLKRETGAKRVFIFDHTIRRNYDTAPGADPDVRGPVVSHAYSSGDKGSLPRQQRVHIDQTFAASVNRVRYHLPDEADRLLKSRVRIINVWRPIGHPVAHNPLAVADYFSLNVDHDLVSMRHIYPDREGATFAVKYNPGHRWYYLSDQTPEEVTLIKCFDSSEDRARLTPHSAFVDTTSPATAPQRQSIEVRALVFDAE
;
A
#
# COMPACT_ATOMS: atom_id res chain seq x y z
N MET A 1 -9.08 35.19 7.44
CA MET A 1 -8.30 33.95 7.45
C MET A 1 -8.95 33.02 8.46
N ALA A 2 -9.63 31.96 8.01
CA ALA A 2 -10.12 30.95 8.92
C ALA A 2 -8.91 30.16 9.43
N THR A 3 -8.60 30.27 10.71
CA THR A 3 -7.68 29.36 11.39
C THR A 3 -8.22 27.95 11.19
N ALA A 4 -7.51 27.13 10.41
CA ALA A 4 -7.81 25.71 10.31
C ALA A 4 -7.84 25.15 11.73
N ALA A 5 -8.97 24.55 12.11
CA ALA A 5 -9.09 23.93 13.42
C ALA A 5 -7.99 22.88 13.56
N VAL A 6 -7.21 22.95 14.64
CA VAL A 6 -6.24 21.89 14.97
C VAL A 6 -7.08 20.67 15.36
N ILE A 7 -7.07 19.66 14.50
CA ILE A 7 -7.77 18.40 14.74
C ILE A 7 -6.98 17.66 15.82
N ALA A 8 -7.63 17.35 16.94
CA ALA A 8 -7.01 16.55 17.98
C ALA A 8 -6.80 15.12 17.45
N PRO A 9 -5.62 14.52 17.66
CA PRO A 9 -5.38 13.14 17.25
C PRO A 9 -6.42 12.21 17.87
N HIS A 10 -6.96 11.28 17.08
CA HIS A 10 -7.92 10.29 17.59
C HIS A 10 -7.56 8.88 17.12
N ASP A 11 -7.22 8.00 18.05
CA ASP A 11 -6.97 6.61 17.70
C ASP A 11 -8.27 5.91 17.27
N VAL A 12 -8.17 5.00 16.30
CA VAL A 12 -9.32 4.23 15.80
C VAL A 12 -9.20 2.78 16.22
N GLN A 13 -10.20 2.28 16.95
CA GLN A 13 -10.37 0.86 17.19
C GLN A 13 -11.12 0.22 16.02
N THR A 14 -10.51 -0.79 15.38
CA THR A 14 -11.06 -1.44 14.19
C THR A 14 -10.58 -2.88 14.09
N THR A 15 -10.98 -3.58 13.02
CA THR A 15 -10.52 -4.93 12.70
C THR A 15 -9.60 -4.90 11.48
N LEU A 16 -8.42 -5.50 11.59
CA LEU A 16 -7.53 -5.78 10.46
C LEU A 16 -7.54 -7.27 10.13
N ASN A 17 -7.49 -7.60 8.84
CA ASN A 17 -7.52 -8.98 8.37
C ASN A 17 -6.09 -9.49 8.12
N TYR A 18 -5.57 -10.28 9.04
CA TYR A 18 -4.25 -10.92 8.93
C TYR A 18 -4.33 -12.23 8.15
N LEU A 19 -3.15 -12.80 7.85
CA LEU A 19 -3.05 -14.13 7.26
C LEU A 19 -3.53 -15.21 8.24
N GLY A 20 -4.42 -16.09 7.77
CA GLY A 20 -4.82 -17.28 8.49
C GLY A 20 -3.66 -18.23 8.81
N LYS A 21 -3.78 -18.95 9.95
CA LYS A 21 -2.73 -19.85 10.45
C LYS A 21 -2.35 -20.95 9.46
N GLU A 22 -3.33 -21.43 8.71
CA GLU A 22 -3.20 -22.52 7.75
C GLU A 22 -3.78 -22.13 6.39
N THR A 23 -3.19 -22.66 5.33
CA THR A 23 -3.78 -22.61 3.99
C THR A 23 -4.86 -23.67 3.86
N LEU A 24 -5.85 -23.42 3.00
CA LEU A 24 -7.01 -24.27 2.76
C LEU A 24 -6.63 -25.69 2.29
N ASP A 25 -5.45 -25.83 1.70
CA ASP A 25 -4.94 -27.05 1.10
C ASP A 25 -3.59 -27.51 1.68
N GLY A 26 -3.08 -26.84 2.72
CA GLY A 26 -1.76 -27.10 3.30
C GLY A 26 -0.57 -26.78 2.38
N GLN A 27 -0.80 -26.19 1.21
CA GLN A 27 0.24 -25.84 0.25
C GLN A 27 0.78 -24.42 0.48
N VAL A 28 1.86 -24.09 -0.25
CA VAL A 28 2.46 -22.75 -0.24
C VAL A 28 1.40 -21.69 -0.58
N PRO A 29 1.30 -20.60 0.19
CA PRO A 29 0.38 -19.51 -0.09
C PRO A 29 0.49 -18.94 -1.51
N PHE A 30 -0.63 -18.80 -2.21
CA PHE A 30 -0.69 -18.17 -3.52
C PHE A 30 -1.91 -17.26 -3.68
N ASN A 31 -1.82 -16.36 -4.65
CA ASN A 31 -2.97 -15.62 -5.17
C ASN A 31 -2.82 -15.40 -6.68
N ILE A 32 -3.89 -15.72 -7.43
CA ILE A 32 -3.98 -15.62 -8.89
C ILE A 32 -4.54 -14.25 -9.27
N VAL A 33 -3.75 -13.49 -10.05
CA VAL A 33 -4.01 -12.06 -10.31
C VAL A 33 -4.77 -11.82 -11.62
N TYR A 34 -4.96 -12.85 -12.43
CA TYR A 34 -5.75 -12.78 -13.67
C TYR A 34 -7.10 -13.50 -13.50
N LYS A 35 -7.98 -13.28 -14.47
CA LYS A 35 -9.30 -13.92 -14.52
C LYS A 35 -9.15 -15.43 -14.72
N VAL A 36 -9.73 -16.20 -13.82
CA VAL A 36 -9.82 -17.66 -13.89
C VAL A 36 -11.29 -18.09 -13.88
N PRO A 37 -11.60 -19.31 -14.35
CA PRO A 37 -12.93 -19.88 -14.21
C PRO A 37 -13.39 -19.91 -12.73
N PRO A 38 -14.70 -19.76 -12.44
CA PRO A 38 -15.22 -19.69 -11.07
C PRO A 38 -14.86 -20.87 -10.16
N GLU A 39 -14.65 -22.05 -10.74
CA GLU A 39 -14.26 -23.28 -10.06
C GLU A 39 -12.81 -23.31 -9.60
N VAL A 40 -11.96 -22.41 -10.11
CA VAL A 40 -10.54 -22.33 -9.75
C VAL A 40 -10.38 -21.37 -8.56
N PRO A 41 -9.97 -21.85 -7.37
CA PRO A 41 -9.71 -20.98 -6.24
C PRO A 41 -8.63 -19.95 -6.60
N ARG A 42 -8.95 -18.67 -6.47
CA ARG A 42 -8.00 -17.59 -6.74
C ARG A 42 -6.90 -17.51 -5.68
N THR A 43 -7.12 -18.09 -4.51
CA THR A 43 -6.21 -18.08 -3.37
C THR A 43 -6.44 -19.34 -2.53
N ASN A 44 -5.40 -19.84 -1.89
CA ASN A 44 -5.50 -20.90 -0.89
C ASN A 44 -5.36 -20.37 0.56
N VAL A 45 -5.19 -19.06 0.77
CA VAL A 45 -5.11 -18.52 2.12
C VAL A 45 -6.47 -18.18 2.71
N THR A 46 -6.58 -18.30 4.02
CA THR A 46 -7.68 -17.77 4.83
C THR A 46 -7.30 -16.43 5.45
N ILE A 47 -8.27 -15.74 6.03
CA ILE A 47 -8.08 -14.51 6.79
C ILE A 47 -8.27 -14.78 8.29
N ASP A 48 -7.50 -14.08 9.11
CA ASP A 48 -7.59 -14.10 10.58
C ASP A 48 -7.86 -12.66 11.06
N PRO A 49 -9.14 -12.26 11.23
CA PRO A 49 -9.48 -10.91 11.66
C PRO A 49 -9.12 -10.69 13.13
N HIS A 50 -8.43 -9.60 13.43
CA HIS A 50 -8.08 -9.20 14.80
C HIS A 50 -8.46 -7.74 15.07
N GLU A 51 -9.00 -7.49 16.26
CA GLU A 51 -9.18 -6.13 16.76
C GLU A 51 -7.81 -5.49 17.02
N VAL A 52 -7.67 -4.25 16.57
CA VAL A 52 -6.45 -3.45 16.74
C VAL A 52 -6.81 -2.01 17.02
N VAL A 53 -5.85 -1.28 17.56
CA VAL A 53 -5.87 0.19 17.65
C VAL A 53 -4.92 0.73 16.58
N ILE A 54 -5.40 1.68 15.80
CA ILE A 54 -4.60 2.40 14.80
C ILE A 54 -4.41 3.82 15.33
N HIS A 55 -3.14 4.19 15.56
CA HIS A 55 -2.79 5.48 16.17
C HIS A 55 -2.80 6.60 15.13
N ASP A 56 -3.39 7.74 15.50
CA ASP A 56 -3.38 8.91 14.62
C ASP A 56 -2.04 9.64 14.71
N ALA A 57 -1.34 9.73 13.58
CA ALA A 57 -0.06 10.42 13.47
C ALA A 57 -0.20 11.94 13.29
N ARG A 58 -1.43 12.47 13.24
CA ARG A 58 -1.68 13.91 13.08
C ARG A 58 -0.96 14.73 14.16
N GLY A 59 -0.19 15.72 13.74
CA GLY A 59 0.63 16.56 14.63
C GLY A 59 1.88 15.86 15.21
N GLN A 60 2.14 14.61 14.81
CA GLN A 60 3.32 13.83 15.17
C GLN A 60 4.02 13.28 13.92
N GLU A 61 3.77 13.87 12.74
CA GLU A 61 4.28 13.38 11.46
C GLU A 61 5.82 13.39 11.40
N ASP A 62 6.48 14.23 12.21
CA ASP A 62 7.94 14.33 12.34
C ASP A 62 8.57 13.20 13.18
N THR A 63 7.76 12.46 13.94
CA THR A 63 8.21 11.32 14.74
C THR A 63 8.46 10.07 13.89
N VAL A 64 7.84 10.00 12.70
CA VAL A 64 7.93 8.88 11.76
C VAL A 64 8.77 9.25 10.54
N SER A 65 9.41 8.26 9.91
CA SER A 65 10.14 8.47 8.65
C SER A 65 10.44 7.14 7.97
N LEU A 66 10.76 7.19 6.67
CA LEU A 66 11.09 5.99 5.90
C LEU A 66 12.17 5.13 6.56
N ASP A 67 13.21 5.73 7.16
CA ASP A 67 14.30 4.97 7.78
C ASP A 67 14.02 4.57 9.24
N LYS A 68 13.16 5.30 9.96
CA LYS A 68 12.79 4.96 11.35
C LYS A 68 11.65 3.97 11.46
N THR A 69 10.58 4.13 10.69
CA THR A 69 9.34 3.33 10.83
C THR A 69 8.95 2.61 9.54
N GLY A 70 9.56 2.98 8.41
CA GLY A 70 9.26 2.43 7.09
C GLY A 70 8.22 3.24 6.31
N PHE A 71 7.60 4.24 6.94
CA PHE A 71 6.66 5.14 6.27
C PHE A 71 6.88 6.59 6.69
N GLN A 72 6.39 7.51 5.88
CA GLN A 72 6.50 8.94 6.13
C GLN A 72 5.31 9.69 5.56
N PHE A 73 4.80 10.67 6.31
CA PHE A 73 3.78 11.60 5.82
C PHE A 73 4.45 12.89 5.39
N VAL A 74 4.15 13.36 4.17
CA VAL A 74 4.79 14.55 3.59
C VAL A 74 3.77 15.45 2.94
N LYS A 75 3.93 16.76 3.12
CA LYS A 75 3.13 17.74 2.40
C LYS A 75 3.65 17.91 0.99
N HIS A 76 2.77 17.78 0.02
CA HIS A 76 3.07 18.00 -1.39
C HIS A 76 1.82 18.43 -2.15
N VAL A 77 1.80 19.67 -2.62
CA VAL A 77 0.73 20.17 -3.48
C VAL A 77 1.02 19.75 -4.92
N SER A 78 0.19 18.84 -5.46
CA SER A 78 0.32 18.37 -6.85
C SER A 78 -0.17 19.43 -7.86
N GLN A 79 0.46 19.56 -9.01
CA GLN A 79 -0.10 20.33 -10.14
C GLN A 79 -1.21 19.53 -10.83
N GLU A 80 -1.02 18.22 -11.01
CA GLU A 80 -2.07 17.30 -11.44
C GLU A 80 -3.16 17.21 -10.35
N LYS A 81 -4.41 17.52 -10.69
CA LYS A 81 -5.53 17.55 -9.73
C LYS A 81 -6.58 16.48 -9.99
N ASP A 82 -6.82 16.17 -11.26
CA ASP A 82 -7.95 15.34 -11.67
C ASP A 82 -7.55 13.87 -11.83
N PHE A 83 -6.29 13.61 -12.24
CA PHE A 83 -5.72 12.30 -12.48
C PHE A 83 -6.55 11.48 -13.47
N LEU A 84 -7.13 12.09 -14.51
CA LEU A 84 -8.05 11.43 -15.44
C LEU A 84 -7.39 10.84 -16.69
N ASP A 85 -6.17 11.26 -17.01
CA ASP A 85 -5.44 10.85 -18.22
C ASP A 85 -4.08 10.26 -17.84
N ASP A 86 -3.91 8.95 -18.05
CA ASP A 86 -2.68 8.22 -17.77
C ASP A 86 -1.46 8.84 -18.47
N LYS A 87 -1.62 9.36 -19.69
CA LYS A 87 -0.51 10.00 -20.41
C LYS A 87 -0.10 11.32 -19.77
N ALA A 88 -1.08 12.10 -19.29
CA ALA A 88 -0.80 13.34 -18.58
C ALA A 88 -0.12 13.06 -17.23
N ILE A 89 -0.55 12.00 -16.53
CA ILE A 89 0.07 11.54 -15.28
C ILE A 89 1.54 11.15 -15.52
N GLU A 90 1.80 10.33 -16.53
CA GLU A 90 3.17 9.90 -16.90
C GLU A 90 4.03 11.08 -17.34
N ALA A 91 3.48 12.04 -18.09
CA ALA A 91 4.24 13.17 -18.61
C ALA A 91 4.54 14.24 -17.55
N ASN A 92 3.66 14.42 -16.56
CA ASN A 92 3.69 15.54 -15.63
C ASN A 92 3.83 15.08 -14.17
N TYR A 93 2.86 14.32 -13.66
CA TYR A 93 2.83 13.92 -12.25
C TYR A 93 4.01 13.03 -11.85
N TYR A 94 4.50 12.19 -12.76
CA TYR A 94 5.70 11.36 -12.50
C TYR A 94 6.94 12.21 -12.20
N LYS A 95 7.08 13.40 -12.81
CA LYS A 95 8.17 14.33 -12.51
C LYS A 95 8.06 14.89 -11.09
N GLU A 96 6.84 15.25 -10.68
CA GLU A 96 6.56 15.72 -9.31
C GLU A 96 6.90 14.63 -8.28
N VAL A 97 6.54 13.39 -8.57
CA VAL A 97 6.83 12.23 -7.71
C VAL A 97 8.33 11.94 -7.64
N GLU A 98 9.04 12.02 -8.77
CA GLU A 98 10.50 11.86 -8.81
C GLU A 98 11.20 12.93 -7.95
N GLU A 99 10.84 14.20 -8.11
CA GLU A 99 11.40 15.30 -7.32
C GLU A 99 11.11 15.16 -5.82
N LEU A 100 9.87 14.79 -5.48
CA LEU A 100 9.46 14.47 -4.11
C LEU A 100 10.34 13.36 -3.53
N LEU A 101 10.47 12.23 -4.22
CA LEU A 101 11.26 11.10 -3.75
C LEU A 101 12.74 11.47 -3.61
N LYS A 102 13.34 12.19 -4.57
CA LYS A 102 14.73 12.65 -4.48
C LYS A 102 14.94 13.55 -3.26
N ARG A 103 14.02 14.47 -3.00
CA ARG A 103 14.08 15.38 -1.83
C ARG A 103 14.00 14.63 -0.50
N GLU A 104 13.03 13.74 -0.35
CA GLU A 104 12.78 13.05 0.93
C GLU A 104 13.78 11.92 1.20
N THR A 105 14.39 11.34 0.17
CA THR A 105 15.23 10.14 0.29
C THR A 105 16.71 10.36 0.01
N GLY A 106 17.09 11.52 -0.55
CA GLY A 106 18.43 11.81 -1.03
C GLY A 106 18.85 11.02 -2.27
N ALA A 107 17.91 10.32 -2.93
CA ALA A 107 18.18 9.46 -4.07
C ALA A 107 18.80 10.22 -5.25
N LYS A 108 19.63 9.50 -6.02
CA LYS A 108 20.21 9.99 -7.27
C LYS A 108 19.31 9.69 -8.45
N ARG A 109 18.75 8.48 -8.46
CA ARG A 109 17.84 8.03 -9.51
C ARG A 109 16.54 7.49 -8.93
N VAL A 110 15.46 7.81 -9.62
CA VAL A 110 14.12 7.27 -9.38
C VAL A 110 13.63 6.70 -10.71
N PHE A 111 13.09 5.50 -10.68
CA PHE A 111 12.46 4.86 -11.83
C PHE A 111 11.04 4.45 -11.46
N ILE A 112 10.06 5.15 -12.02
CA ILE A 112 8.64 4.86 -11.81
C ILE A 112 8.22 3.81 -12.83
N PHE A 113 7.68 2.69 -12.36
CA PHE A 113 7.37 1.56 -13.24
C PHE A 113 5.87 1.30 -13.43
N ASP A 114 5.03 1.74 -12.49
CA ASP A 114 3.59 1.77 -12.68
C ASP A 114 2.92 2.76 -11.73
N HIS A 115 1.64 3.02 -12.00
CA HIS A 115 0.75 3.62 -11.04
C HIS A 115 -0.60 2.88 -11.02
N THR A 116 -1.35 3.07 -9.96
CA THR A 116 -2.70 2.53 -9.81
C THR A 116 -3.61 3.59 -9.25
N ILE A 117 -4.62 3.96 -10.03
CA ILE A 117 -5.71 4.82 -9.59
C ILE A 117 -6.83 3.94 -9.09
N ARG A 118 -7.41 4.36 -7.96
CA ARG A 118 -8.61 3.77 -7.39
C ARG A 118 -9.67 4.86 -7.29
N ARG A 119 -10.65 4.79 -8.19
CA ARG A 119 -11.84 5.64 -8.23
C ARG A 119 -13.05 4.80 -8.63
N ASN A 120 -14.24 5.39 -8.49
CA ASN A 120 -15.53 4.81 -8.87
C ASN A 120 -15.94 3.59 -8.03
N TYR A 121 -16.87 3.81 -7.10
CA TYR A 121 -17.65 2.77 -6.46
C TYR A 121 -18.89 2.50 -7.33
N ASP A 122 -18.70 2.03 -8.56
CA ASP A 122 -19.85 1.60 -9.35
C ASP A 122 -20.41 0.32 -8.73
N THR A 123 -21.40 0.48 -7.85
CA THR A 123 -22.22 -0.59 -7.29
C THR A 123 -23.32 -1.02 -8.27
N ALA A 124 -23.20 -0.69 -9.55
CA ALA A 124 -24.17 -1.07 -10.58
C ALA A 124 -24.10 -2.58 -10.84
N PRO A 125 -25.24 -3.31 -10.92
CA PRO A 125 -25.25 -4.71 -11.34
C PRO A 125 -24.65 -4.82 -12.74
N GLY A 126 -23.51 -5.52 -12.86
CA GLY A 126 -22.76 -5.66 -14.12
C GLY A 126 -21.49 -4.82 -14.24
N ALA A 127 -21.06 -4.12 -13.18
CA ALA A 127 -19.74 -3.53 -13.13
C ALA A 127 -18.65 -4.59 -13.36
N ASP A 128 -17.69 -4.27 -14.23
CA ASP A 128 -16.57 -5.15 -14.55
C ASP A 128 -15.69 -5.33 -13.28
N PRO A 129 -15.51 -6.56 -12.77
CA PRO A 129 -14.69 -6.81 -11.58
C PRO A 129 -13.21 -6.44 -11.76
N ASP A 130 -12.75 -6.17 -12.99
CA ASP A 130 -11.41 -5.67 -13.29
C ASP A 130 -11.31 -4.13 -13.24
N VAL A 131 -12.43 -3.41 -13.04
CA VAL A 131 -12.39 -1.99 -12.68
C VAL A 131 -11.68 -1.89 -11.33
N ARG A 132 -10.54 -1.20 -11.31
CA ARG A 132 -9.72 -0.93 -10.12
C ARG A 132 -10.46 0.06 -9.21
N GLY A 133 -11.60 -0.34 -8.67
CA GLY A 133 -12.36 0.41 -7.71
C GLY A 133 -11.70 0.40 -6.33
N PRO A 134 -11.94 1.41 -5.50
CA PRO A 134 -11.73 1.32 -4.06
C PRO A 134 -12.69 0.28 -3.44
N VAL A 135 -12.20 -0.46 -2.45
CA VAL A 135 -12.94 -1.59 -1.86
C VAL A 135 -14.19 -1.09 -1.13
N VAL A 136 -15.37 -1.50 -1.59
CA VAL A 136 -16.63 -1.39 -0.84
C VAL A 136 -16.69 -2.52 0.19
N SER A 137 -16.72 -2.16 1.48
CA SER A 137 -16.89 -3.10 2.60
C SER A 137 -18.20 -3.91 2.53
N HIS A 138 -19.20 -3.45 1.77
CA HIS A 138 -20.52 -4.08 1.65
C HIS A 138 -20.65 -5.05 0.46
N ALA A 139 -19.64 -5.16 -0.43
CA ALA A 139 -19.75 -5.97 -1.64
C ALA A 139 -19.51 -7.48 -1.43
N TYR A 140 -19.28 -7.94 -0.19
CA TYR A 140 -19.00 -9.35 0.12
C TYR A 140 -20.15 -10.09 0.82
N SER A 141 -21.37 -9.56 0.71
CA SER A 141 -22.59 -10.32 1.04
C SER A 141 -23.04 -11.16 -0.16
N SER A 142 -22.37 -12.28 -0.41
CA SER A 142 -22.96 -13.54 -0.95
C SER A 142 -21.87 -14.52 -1.43
N GLY A 143 -21.65 -15.58 -0.67
CA GLY A 143 -21.17 -16.87 -1.19
C GLY A 143 -19.66 -17.08 -1.38
N ASP A 144 -18.83 -16.04 -1.56
CA ASP A 144 -17.38 -16.23 -1.79
C ASP A 144 -16.59 -16.20 -0.46
N LYS A 145 -16.51 -17.35 0.22
CA LYS A 145 -15.92 -17.50 1.57
C LYS A 145 -14.38 -17.37 1.64
N GLY A 146 -13.73 -16.61 0.75
CA GLY A 146 -12.25 -16.59 0.71
C GLY A 146 -11.53 -15.40 0.08
N SER A 147 -12.20 -14.41 -0.49
CA SER A 147 -11.52 -13.42 -1.34
C SER A 147 -11.72 -11.96 -0.90
N LEU A 148 -11.32 -11.60 0.33
CA LEU A 148 -11.16 -10.18 0.65
C LEU A 148 -10.14 -9.54 -0.32
N PRO A 149 -10.42 -8.34 -0.87
CA PRO A 149 -9.46 -7.61 -1.67
C PRO A 149 -8.15 -7.45 -0.90
N ARG A 150 -7.03 -7.49 -1.61
CA ARG A 150 -5.70 -7.34 -0.99
C ARG A 150 -5.63 -6.09 -0.12
N GLN A 151 -6.31 -5.02 -0.51
CA GLN A 151 -6.29 -3.77 0.21
C GLN A 151 -6.91 -3.89 1.61
N GLN A 152 -7.80 -4.85 1.87
CA GLN A 152 -8.36 -5.08 3.20
C GLN A 152 -7.61 -6.15 3.99
N ARG A 153 -6.56 -6.74 3.41
CA ARG A 153 -5.66 -7.67 4.08
C ARG A 153 -4.37 -6.96 4.47
N VAL A 154 -3.80 -7.34 5.60
CA VAL A 154 -2.47 -6.89 5.98
C VAL A 154 -1.44 -7.52 5.04
N HIS A 155 -0.71 -6.70 4.29
CA HIS A 155 0.27 -7.17 3.31
C HIS A 155 1.45 -6.21 3.16
N ILE A 156 2.48 -6.70 2.47
CA ILE A 156 3.60 -5.93 1.93
C ILE A 156 3.75 -6.31 0.46
N ASP A 157 3.86 -5.29 -0.41
CA ASP A 157 3.77 -5.43 -1.86
C ASP A 157 4.86 -6.25 -2.55
N GLN A 158 5.99 -6.51 -1.88
CA GLN A 158 7.06 -7.33 -2.42
C GLN A 158 7.76 -8.11 -1.32
N THR A 159 8.22 -9.33 -1.63
CA THR A 159 9.24 -9.99 -0.82
C THR A 159 10.62 -9.42 -1.12
N PHE A 160 11.61 -9.68 -0.26
CA PHE A 160 13.00 -9.25 -0.51
C PHE A 160 13.53 -9.76 -1.86
N ALA A 161 13.32 -11.04 -2.18
CA ALA A 161 13.74 -11.62 -3.45
C ALA A 161 12.96 -11.04 -4.65
N ALA A 162 11.64 -10.86 -4.52
CA ALA A 162 10.83 -10.26 -5.57
C ALA A 162 11.24 -8.80 -5.86
N SER A 163 11.68 -8.07 -4.83
CA SER A 163 12.16 -6.69 -4.96
C SER A 163 13.45 -6.59 -5.78
N VAL A 164 14.39 -7.51 -5.57
CA VAL A 164 15.60 -7.60 -6.42
C VAL A 164 15.22 -7.93 -7.86
N ASN A 165 14.28 -8.87 -8.06
CA ASN A 165 13.80 -9.23 -9.39
C ASN A 165 13.10 -8.06 -10.10
N ARG A 166 12.46 -7.13 -9.37
CA ARG A 166 11.89 -5.91 -9.96
C ARG A 166 12.95 -5.02 -10.60
N VAL A 167 14.13 -4.87 -9.97
CA VAL A 167 15.25 -4.13 -10.58
C VAL A 167 15.68 -4.81 -11.87
N ARG A 168 15.86 -6.14 -11.85
CA ARG A 168 16.29 -6.92 -13.03
C ARG A 168 15.28 -6.88 -14.17
N TYR A 169 14.00 -6.88 -13.83
CA TYR A 169 12.92 -6.84 -14.80
C TYR A 169 12.80 -5.47 -15.47
N HIS A 170 12.85 -4.38 -14.69
CA HIS A 170 12.63 -3.03 -15.21
C HIS A 170 13.89 -2.37 -15.79
N LEU A 171 15.08 -2.74 -15.29
CA LEU A 171 16.36 -2.14 -15.67
C LEU A 171 17.42 -3.24 -15.93
N PRO A 172 17.19 -4.19 -16.87
CA PRO A 172 18.04 -5.37 -17.03
C PRO A 172 19.50 -5.05 -17.31
N ASP A 173 19.77 -4.06 -18.17
CA ASP A 173 21.12 -3.71 -18.62
C ASP A 173 21.97 -3.05 -17.51
N GLU A 174 21.33 -2.48 -16.50
CA GLU A 174 21.98 -1.73 -15.42
C GLU A 174 21.85 -2.42 -14.05
N ALA A 175 21.06 -3.49 -13.96
CA ALA A 175 20.66 -4.08 -12.69
C ALA A 175 21.86 -4.48 -11.80
N ASP A 176 22.89 -5.11 -12.37
CA ASP A 176 24.08 -5.54 -11.62
C ASP A 176 24.90 -4.37 -11.07
N ARG A 177 24.81 -3.21 -11.69
CA ARG A 177 25.45 -1.97 -11.23
C ARG A 177 24.60 -1.33 -10.14
N LEU A 178 23.30 -1.19 -10.37
CA LEU A 178 22.37 -0.55 -9.44
C LEU A 178 22.22 -1.34 -8.13
N LEU A 179 22.17 -2.67 -8.20
CA LEU A 179 22.06 -3.58 -7.03
C LEU A 179 23.31 -3.60 -6.14
N LYS A 180 24.43 -2.99 -6.55
CA LYS A 180 25.60 -2.77 -5.70
C LYS A 180 25.45 -1.54 -4.81
N SER A 181 24.46 -0.69 -5.09
CA SER A 181 24.10 0.47 -4.27
C SER A 181 22.88 0.18 -3.42
N ARG A 182 22.49 1.12 -2.55
CA ARG A 182 21.23 1.01 -1.81
C ARG A 182 20.06 1.14 -2.78
N VAL A 183 19.18 0.14 -2.77
CA VAL A 183 17.97 0.08 -3.58
C VAL A 183 16.76 0.04 -2.68
N ARG A 184 15.75 0.83 -3.03
CA ARG A 184 14.48 0.90 -2.32
C ARG A 184 13.32 0.75 -3.31
N ILE A 185 12.21 0.18 -2.83
CA ILE A 185 10.90 0.30 -3.49
C ILE A 185 10.04 1.15 -2.57
N ILE A 186 9.57 2.28 -3.08
CA ILE A 186 8.72 3.20 -2.33
C ILE A 186 7.44 3.42 -3.13
N ASN A 187 6.31 3.15 -2.49
CA ASN A 187 5.00 3.53 -2.99
C ASN A 187 4.68 4.94 -2.49
N VAL A 188 4.21 5.77 -3.41
CA VAL A 188 3.77 7.14 -3.15
C VAL A 188 2.25 7.14 -3.23
N TRP A 189 1.61 7.12 -2.07
CA TRP A 189 0.16 7.06 -1.95
C TRP A 189 -0.44 8.44 -1.68
N ARG A 190 -1.39 8.86 -2.51
CA ARG A 190 -2.05 10.17 -2.44
C ARG A 190 -3.58 10.00 -2.50
N PRO A 191 -4.34 10.60 -1.57
CA PRO A 191 -5.77 10.81 -1.76
C PRO A 191 -6.03 11.78 -2.91
N ILE A 192 -7.04 11.54 -3.73
CA ILE A 192 -7.41 12.44 -4.83
C ILE A 192 -8.86 12.90 -4.68
N GLY A 193 -9.15 14.11 -5.16
CA GLY A 193 -10.49 14.71 -5.11
C GLY A 193 -10.86 15.33 -3.75
N HIS A 194 -10.78 14.58 -2.65
CA HIS A 194 -11.22 15.02 -1.33
C HIS A 194 -10.40 14.40 -0.18
N PRO A 195 -10.49 14.94 1.04
CA PRO A 195 -9.91 14.30 2.22
C PRO A 195 -10.42 12.86 2.42
N VAL A 196 -9.57 12.02 3.00
CA VAL A 196 -9.90 10.63 3.29
C VAL A 196 -10.89 10.57 4.44
N ALA A 197 -12.03 9.94 4.20
CA ALA A 197 -12.99 9.56 5.24
C ALA A 197 -13.08 8.02 5.31
N HIS A 198 -13.68 7.41 4.29
CA HIS A 198 -13.87 5.96 4.27
C HIS A 198 -12.60 5.19 3.91
N ASN A 199 -12.39 4.06 4.57
CA ASN A 199 -11.29 3.14 4.30
C ASN A 199 -9.89 3.80 4.32
N PRO A 200 -9.47 4.51 5.39
CA PRO A 200 -8.15 5.13 5.40
C PRO A 200 -7.01 4.11 5.29
N LEU A 201 -5.81 4.59 4.96
CA LEU A 201 -4.62 3.76 4.84
C LEU A 201 -3.94 3.60 6.21
N ALA A 202 -3.91 2.39 6.73
CA ALA A 202 -3.09 2.00 7.88
C ALA A 202 -1.70 1.56 7.42
N VAL A 203 -0.68 1.98 8.15
CA VAL A 203 0.73 1.61 7.97
C VAL A 203 1.32 1.19 9.32
N ALA A 204 2.08 0.10 9.34
CA ALA A 204 2.70 -0.39 10.57
C ALA A 204 4.17 0.01 10.68
N ASP A 205 4.62 0.28 11.90
CA ASP A 205 6.02 0.48 12.22
C ASP A 205 6.82 -0.81 12.01
N TYR A 206 7.83 -0.76 11.14
CA TYR A 206 8.73 -1.88 10.85
C TYR A 206 9.30 -2.54 12.11
N PHE A 207 9.71 -1.76 13.12
CA PHE A 207 10.33 -2.32 14.33
C PHE A 207 9.31 -2.90 15.32
N SER A 208 8.03 -2.92 14.95
CA SER A 208 7.01 -3.69 15.65
C SER A 208 6.82 -5.11 15.10
N LEU A 209 7.44 -5.41 13.95
CA LEU A 209 7.41 -6.73 13.31
C LEU A 209 8.50 -7.65 13.83
N ASN A 210 8.17 -8.93 13.92
CA ASN A 210 9.14 -10.01 13.92
C ASN A 210 9.28 -10.55 12.48
N VAL A 211 10.33 -10.13 11.78
CA VAL A 211 10.56 -10.48 10.36
C VAL A 211 10.58 -11.99 10.10
N ASP A 212 11.13 -12.78 11.03
CA ASP A 212 11.27 -14.23 10.86
C ASP A 212 9.97 -14.99 11.12
N HIS A 213 9.06 -14.42 11.90
CA HIS A 213 7.82 -15.08 12.31
C HIS A 213 6.59 -14.55 11.57
N ASP A 214 6.51 -13.23 11.42
CA ASP A 214 5.28 -12.54 11.01
C ASP A 214 5.12 -12.50 9.49
N LEU A 215 6.21 -12.65 8.72
CA LEU A 215 6.19 -12.55 7.27
C LEU A 215 6.10 -13.93 6.60
N VAL A 216 5.09 -14.11 5.75
CA VAL A 216 4.92 -15.30 4.93
C VAL A 216 4.93 -14.93 3.46
N SER A 217 5.88 -15.50 2.72
CA SER A 217 5.95 -15.32 1.26
C SER A 217 4.71 -15.93 0.60
N MET A 218 3.99 -15.10 -0.14
CA MET A 218 2.81 -15.47 -0.91
C MET A 218 3.09 -15.26 -2.39
N ARG A 219 2.91 -16.30 -3.19
CA ARG A 219 3.12 -16.28 -4.64
C ARG A 219 2.03 -15.45 -5.31
N HIS A 220 2.41 -14.62 -6.28
CA HIS A 220 1.47 -13.92 -7.17
C HIS A 220 1.64 -14.38 -8.59
N ILE A 221 0.60 -15.07 -9.07
CA ILE A 221 0.63 -15.76 -10.35
C ILE A 221 -0.08 -14.87 -11.37
N TYR A 222 0.70 -14.38 -12.34
CA TYR A 222 0.23 -13.66 -13.52
C TYR A 222 0.28 -14.61 -14.73
N PRO A 223 -0.37 -14.29 -15.86
CA PRO A 223 -0.36 -15.15 -17.05
C PRO A 223 1.05 -15.41 -17.60
N ASP A 224 1.93 -14.43 -17.46
CA ASP A 224 3.26 -14.35 -18.09
C ASP A 224 4.42 -14.45 -17.08
N ARG A 225 4.13 -14.31 -15.78
CA ARG A 225 5.16 -14.26 -14.74
C ARG A 225 4.65 -14.64 -13.36
N GLU A 226 5.59 -14.91 -12.46
CA GLU A 226 5.32 -15.06 -11.03
C GLU A 226 6.04 -13.95 -10.25
N GLY A 227 5.30 -13.25 -9.40
CA GLY A 227 5.81 -12.35 -8.38
C GLY A 227 5.62 -12.93 -6.97
N ALA A 228 6.03 -12.20 -5.94
CA ALA A 228 5.75 -12.59 -4.56
C ALA A 228 5.59 -11.37 -3.65
N THR A 229 4.62 -11.45 -2.74
CA THR A 229 4.36 -10.49 -1.65
C THR A 229 4.59 -11.14 -0.30
N PHE A 230 4.69 -10.34 0.77
CA PHE A 230 4.45 -10.87 2.10
C PHE A 230 2.98 -10.72 2.48
N ALA A 231 2.37 -11.84 2.89
CA ALA A 231 1.22 -11.81 3.78
C ALA A 231 1.73 -11.81 5.23
N VAL A 232 0.99 -11.17 6.13
CA VAL A 232 1.46 -10.91 7.50
C VAL A 232 0.60 -11.66 8.50
N LYS A 233 1.22 -12.43 9.39
CA LYS A 233 0.54 -13.07 10.52
C LYS A 233 0.25 -12.06 11.62
N TYR A 234 -0.76 -12.31 12.43
CA TYR A 234 -1.05 -11.46 13.57
C TYR A 234 0.06 -11.51 14.61
N ASN A 235 0.41 -10.34 15.12
CA ASN A 235 1.26 -10.15 16.28
C ASN A 235 0.68 -8.96 17.08
N PRO A 236 0.33 -9.14 18.37
CA PRO A 236 -0.21 -8.06 19.20
C PRO A 236 0.79 -6.92 19.42
N GLY A 237 2.08 -7.13 19.16
CA GLY A 237 3.11 -6.11 19.21
C GLY A 237 3.10 -5.12 18.05
N HIS A 238 2.36 -5.40 16.96
CA HIS A 238 2.27 -4.50 15.81
C HIS A 238 1.74 -3.12 16.22
N ARG A 239 2.47 -2.07 15.85
CA ARG A 239 2.04 -0.68 16.06
C ARG A 239 1.58 -0.08 14.75
N TRP A 240 0.28 0.22 14.69
CA TRP A 240 -0.38 0.73 13.50
C TRP A 240 -0.58 2.23 13.60
N TYR A 241 -0.43 2.91 12.46
CA TYR A 241 -0.59 4.34 12.31
C TYR A 241 -1.46 4.66 11.10
N TYR A 242 -2.14 5.80 11.14
CA TYR A 242 -2.78 6.44 9.99
C TYR A 242 -2.67 7.96 10.15
N LEU A 243 -3.16 8.71 9.15
CA LEU A 243 -3.23 10.16 9.22
C LEU A 243 -4.70 10.59 9.11
N SER A 244 -5.25 11.15 10.19
CA SER A 244 -6.62 11.67 10.18
C SER A 244 -6.79 12.85 9.22
N ASP A 245 -7.96 12.92 8.58
CA ASP A 245 -8.31 13.97 7.61
C ASP A 245 -7.26 14.20 6.52
N GLN A 246 -6.54 13.14 6.12
CA GLN A 246 -5.48 13.22 5.13
C GLN A 246 -6.02 13.82 3.83
N THR A 247 -5.47 14.97 3.46
CA THR A 247 -5.92 15.74 2.29
C THR A 247 -5.18 15.33 1.02
N PRO A 248 -5.65 15.71 -0.18
CA PRO A 248 -4.89 15.53 -1.42
C PRO A 248 -3.54 16.26 -1.47
N GLU A 249 -3.25 17.15 -0.52
CA GLU A 249 -1.96 17.84 -0.38
C GLU A 249 -1.00 17.10 0.55
N GLU A 250 -1.39 15.93 1.06
CA GLU A 250 -0.62 15.10 1.98
C GLU A 250 -0.44 13.70 1.40
N VAL A 251 0.82 13.29 1.30
CA VAL A 251 1.23 12.03 0.67
C VAL A 251 1.79 11.10 1.73
N THR A 252 1.43 9.82 1.64
CA THR A 252 2.03 8.76 2.43
C THR A 252 3.07 8.04 1.59
N LEU A 253 4.33 8.13 2.00
CA LEU A 253 5.42 7.31 1.44
C LEU A 253 5.44 5.99 2.20
N ILE A 254 5.34 4.87 1.47
CA ILE A 254 5.33 3.52 2.03
C ILE A 254 6.55 2.79 1.48
N LYS A 255 7.48 2.41 2.35
CA LYS A 255 8.62 1.59 1.96
C LYS A 255 8.15 0.15 1.80
N CYS A 256 8.23 -0.38 0.60
CA CYS A 256 7.95 -1.79 0.33
C CYS A 256 9.21 -2.65 0.38
N PHE A 257 10.38 -2.03 0.16
CA PHE A 257 11.68 -2.70 0.21
C PHE A 257 12.82 -1.70 0.46
N ASP A 258 13.85 -2.15 1.17
CA ASP A 258 15.16 -1.51 1.30
C ASP A 258 16.23 -2.59 1.38
N SER A 259 17.29 -2.42 0.59
CA SER A 259 18.46 -3.28 0.64
C SER A 259 19.32 -3.03 1.89
N SER A 260 19.18 -1.88 2.56
CA SER A 260 19.89 -1.58 3.81
C SER A 260 19.23 -2.29 4.99
N GLU A 261 20.01 -2.98 5.83
CA GLU A 261 19.48 -3.80 6.93
C GLU A 261 19.56 -3.13 8.32
N ASP A 262 20.19 -1.97 8.40
CA ASP A 262 20.42 -1.18 9.63
C ASP A 262 19.25 -0.24 10.00
N ARG A 263 18.13 -0.32 9.27
CA ARG A 263 17.00 0.61 9.34
C ARG A 263 15.70 -0.08 8.91
N ALA A 264 14.58 0.64 8.97
CA ALA A 264 13.31 0.09 8.51
C ALA A 264 13.36 -0.33 7.03
N ARG A 265 12.98 -1.57 6.72
CA ARG A 265 13.14 -2.17 5.39
C ARG A 265 11.85 -2.26 4.58
N LEU A 266 10.72 -2.37 5.26
CA LEU A 266 9.41 -2.55 4.65
C LEU A 266 8.30 -2.12 5.61
N THR A 267 7.08 -1.97 5.10
CA THR A 267 5.93 -1.51 5.88
C THR A 267 4.68 -2.33 5.53
N PRO A 268 4.16 -3.11 6.50
CA PRO A 268 2.83 -3.68 6.41
C PRO A 268 1.79 -2.57 6.29
N HIS A 269 0.83 -2.76 5.40
CA HIS A 269 -0.24 -1.80 5.20
C HIS A 269 -1.56 -2.48 4.87
N SER A 270 -2.65 -1.79 5.17
CA SER A 270 -4.01 -2.21 4.88
C SER A 270 -4.91 -0.97 4.85
N ALA A 271 -5.96 -1.01 4.04
CA ALA A 271 -7.14 -0.20 4.28
C ALA A 271 -7.90 -0.78 5.48
N PHE A 272 -8.49 0.09 6.30
CA PHE A 272 -9.29 -0.33 7.46
C PHE A 272 -10.62 0.40 7.50
N VAL A 273 -11.63 -0.20 8.12
CA VAL A 273 -12.92 0.45 8.29
C VAL A 273 -12.86 1.40 9.48
N ASP A 274 -12.96 2.69 9.22
CA ASP A 274 -13.23 3.70 10.24
C ASP A 274 -14.74 3.88 10.40
N THR A 275 -15.27 3.47 11.55
CA THR A 275 -16.69 3.58 11.87
C THR A 275 -17.10 4.96 12.38
N THR A 276 -16.13 5.85 12.63
CA THR A 276 -16.39 7.22 13.08
C THR A 276 -16.68 8.17 11.91
N SER A 277 -16.24 7.81 10.70
CA SER A 277 -16.51 8.53 9.46
C SER A 277 -18.02 8.58 9.13
N PRO A 278 -18.60 9.77 8.83
CA PRO A 278 -20.01 9.90 8.46
C PRO A 278 -20.34 9.05 7.21
N ALA A 279 -21.48 8.35 7.22
CA ALA A 279 -21.92 7.54 6.06
C ALA A 279 -22.13 8.36 4.78
N THR A 280 -22.37 9.67 4.91
CA THR A 280 -22.53 10.62 3.80
C THR A 280 -21.21 11.18 3.28
N ALA A 281 -20.08 10.89 3.94
CA ALA A 281 -18.78 11.38 3.51
C ALA A 281 -18.42 10.77 2.14
N PRO A 282 -17.67 11.50 1.30
CA PRO A 282 -17.31 11.01 0.00
C PRO A 282 -16.36 9.82 0.15
N GLN A 283 -16.60 8.81 -0.68
CA GLN A 283 -15.85 7.59 -0.61
C GLN A 283 -14.42 7.75 -1.15
N ARG A 284 -13.41 7.17 -0.49
CA ARG A 284 -11.99 7.39 -0.79
C ARG A 284 -11.62 7.09 -2.24
N GLN A 285 -10.99 8.07 -2.87
CA GLN A 285 -10.27 7.92 -4.12
C GLN A 285 -8.78 8.14 -3.87
N SER A 286 -7.93 7.40 -4.59
CA SER A 286 -6.48 7.53 -4.41
C SER A 286 -5.70 7.17 -5.66
N ILE A 287 -4.47 7.65 -5.74
CA ILE A 287 -3.44 7.18 -6.66
C ILE A 287 -2.27 6.64 -5.85
N GLU A 288 -1.72 5.51 -6.30
CA GLU A 288 -0.50 4.92 -5.78
C GLU A 288 0.51 4.82 -6.93
N VAL A 289 1.64 5.50 -6.80
CA VAL A 289 2.75 5.43 -7.76
C VAL A 289 3.86 4.58 -7.18
N ARG A 290 4.36 3.59 -7.93
CA ARG A 290 5.40 2.68 -7.44
C ARG A 290 6.73 2.98 -8.12
N ALA A 291 7.75 3.19 -7.30
CA ALA A 291 9.05 3.61 -7.77
C ALA A 291 10.18 2.74 -7.21
N LEU A 292 11.16 2.45 -8.07
CA LEU A 292 12.49 2.04 -7.68
C LEU A 292 13.32 3.29 -7.38
N VAL A 293 14.02 3.30 -6.25
CA VAL A 293 14.76 4.46 -5.75
C VAL A 293 16.19 4.03 -5.43
N PHE A 294 17.17 4.74 -6.00
CA PHE A 294 18.58 4.35 -5.99
C PHE A 294 19.49 5.46 -5.45
N ASP A 295 20.51 5.07 -4.68
CA ASP A 295 21.56 5.98 -4.19
C ASP A 295 22.69 6.19 -5.21
N ALA A 296 22.63 5.48 -6.35
CA ALA A 296 23.49 5.67 -7.51
C ALA A 296 22.66 6.10 -8.73
N GLU A 297 23.29 6.85 -9.65
CA GLU A 297 22.79 7.09 -11.02
C GLU A 297 22.66 5.77 -11.79
#